data_AF-A0A833E6S3-F1
#
_entry.id   AF-A0A833E6S3-F1
#
_cell.length_a   1.000
_cell.length_b   1.000
_cell.length_c   1.000
_cell.angle_alpha   90.00
_cell.angle_beta   90.00
_cell.angle_gamma   90.00
#
_symmetry.space_group_name_H-M   'P 1'
#
loop_
_entity.id
_entity.type
_entity.pdbx_description
1 polymer ?
#
loop_
_entity_poly.entity_id
_entity_poly.type
_entity_poly.pdbx_seq_one_letter_code
_entity_poly.pdbx_strand_id
1 'polypeptide(L)'
;MAYRSLISELSSIGIKPHVLHNRICYFVFGGGERGVLVVTGFRGYEYSLVSGILKLAILLKRSYKYGFTIVMVPCIDVNGLNGLGHILPAMSEKLDLTSLNYVLEGCSREVESIGSFKVYMLINGVIVVLSRMFSSVDDYTKLRNKLLEELKESKVEEWLNNIGRVVFYINSDKYWKLYGDRYVSLESVNGKLLFLDELASLNGSWLNRVLNNIISKYNINFAIIVREYSGSTITINVPDLLSNIASPHMVKIIQSRVGVDVVVRQCNIGLLNSKVNTVTIDIPFMYESKQKTSITLYISSMLCNIIAHYI
;
A
#
# COMPACT_ATOMS: atom_id res chain seq x y z
N MET A 1 -6.63 9.38 12.62
CA MET A 1 -6.68 8.45 13.79
C MET A 1 -7.02 6.99 13.42
N ALA A 2 -7.16 6.63 12.14
CA ALA A 2 -7.71 5.33 11.73
C ALA A 2 -6.78 4.12 12.00
N TYR A 3 -5.48 4.20 11.66
CA TYR A 3 -4.59 3.03 11.76
C TYR A 3 -4.34 2.59 13.21
N ARG A 4 -4.15 3.53 14.14
CA ARG A 4 -3.92 3.20 15.56
C ARG A 4 -5.12 2.50 16.19
N SER A 5 -6.34 2.93 15.85
CA SER A 5 -7.56 2.26 16.30
C SER A 5 -7.59 0.80 15.85
N LEU A 6 -7.31 0.56 14.56
CA LEU A 6 -7.23 -0.78 13.97
C LEU A 6 -6.15 -1.67 14.64
N ILE A 7 -4.97 -1.12 14.93
CA ILE A 7 -3.91 -1.85 15.63
C ILE A 7 -4.26 -2.10 17.10
N SER A 8 -4.96 -1.16 17.75
CA SER A 8 -5.43 -1.31 19.13
C SER A 8 -6.47 -2.43 19.26
N GLU A 9 -7.34 -2.60 18.26
CA GLU A 9 -8.30 -3.69 18.20
C GLU A 9 -7.62 -5.07 18.12
N LEU A 10 -6.53 -5.18 17.34
CA LEU A 10 -5.73 -6.41 17.34
C LEU A 10 -5.02 -6.65 18.68
N SER A 11 -4.52 -5.58 19.29
CA SER A 11 -3.81 -5.66 20.57
C SER A 11 -4.74 -6.11 21.70
N SER A 12 -6.00 -5.67 21.71
CA SER A 12 -6.99 -6.05 22.73
C SER A 12 -7.34 -7.55 22.70
N ILE A 13 -7.18 -8.21 21.55
CA ILE A 13 -7.33 -9.67 21.41
C ILE A 13 -6.00 -10.43 21.51
N GLY A 14 -4.96 -9.78 22.05
CA GLY A 14 -3.67 -10.39 22.36
C GLY A 14 -2.74 -10.58 21.15
N ILE A 15 -2.99 -9.90 20.03
CA ILE A 15 -2.07 -9.87 18.88
C ILE A 15 -1.17 -8.64 19.05
N LYS A 16 0.08 -8.86 19.49
CA LYS A 16 1.02 -7.77 19.77
C LYS A 16 1.69 -7.27 18.48
N PRO A 17 1.66 -5.96 18.20
CA PRO A 17 2.40 -5.40 17.07
C PRO A 17 3.90 -5.33 17.39
N HIS A 18 4.71 -5.58 16.37
CA HIS A 18 6.11 -5.20 16.33
C HIS A 18 6.28 -3.97 15.44
N VAL A 19 7.33 -3.18 15.66
CA VAL A 19 7.61 -2.00 14.85
C VAL A 19 8.61 -2.36 13.76
N LEU A 20 8.23 -2.10 12.51
CA LEU A 20 9.07 -2.28 11.34
C LEU A 20 9.99 -1.06 11.14
N HIS A 21 9.37 0.12 11.04
CA HIS A 21 10.04 1.41 10.89
C HIS A 21 9.07 2.53 11.25
N ASN A 22 9.46 3.42 12.16
CA ASN A 22 8.60 4.49 12.67
C ASN A 22 7.23 3.99 13.15
N ARG A 23 6.16 4.26 12.37
CA ARG A 23 4.77 3.90 12.68
C ARG A 23 4.28 2.64 11.96
N ILE A 24 5.13 2.05 11.12
CA ILE A 24 4.78 0.84 10.36
C ILE A 24 4.89 -0.34 11.32
N CYS A 25 3.78 -1.02 11.53
CA CYS A 25 3.72 -2.20 12.39
C CYS A 25 3.74 -3.47 11.54
N TYR A 26 4.27 -4.54 12.13
CA TYR A 26 4.15 -5.89 11.60
C TYR A 26 3.71 -6.86 12.70
N PHE A 27 3.12 -7.98 12.31
CA PHE A 27 2.60 -9.00 13.19
C PHE A 27 3.22 -10.35 12.85
N VAL A 28 3.42 -11.18 13.86
CA VAL A 28 4.00 -12.52 13.69
C VAL A 28 3.02 -13.54 14.23
N PHE A 29 2.75 -14.57 13.43
CA PHE A 29 1.91 -15.69 13.80
C PHE A 29 2.69 -16.99 13.62
N GLY A 30 2.63 -17.86 14.63
CA GLY A 30 3.28 -19.17 14.61
C GLY A 30 4.75 -19.17 15.03
N GLY A 31 5.44 -20.24 14.61
CA GLY A 31 6.86 -20.46 14.79
C GLY A 31 7.26 -21.74 14.05
N GLY A 32 8.12 -21.59 13.03
CA GLY A 32 8.59 -22.69 12.20
C GLY A 32 9.83 -22.29 11.40
N GLU A 33 10.47 -23.27 10.76
CA GLU A 33 11.74 -23.07 10.05
C GLU A 33 11.61 -22.23 8.78
N ARG A 34 10.43 -22.22 8.16
CA ARG A 34 10.13 -21.42 6.96
C ARG A 34 9.08 -20.37 7.28
N GLY A 35 9.02 -19.31 6.48
CA GLY A 35 8.01 -18.28 6.68
C GLY A 35 7.44 -17.65 5.42
N VAL A 36 6.31 -16.98 5.62
CA VAL A 36 5.54 -16.25 4.61
C VAL A 36 5.40 -14.80 5.04
N LEU A 37 5.75 -13.87 4.15
CA LEU A 37 5.54 -12.45 4.34
C LEU A 37 4.28 -12.00 3.60
N VAL A 38 3.33 -11.39 4.29
CA VAL A 38 2.14 -10.77 3.70
C VAL A 38 2.27 -9.26 3.81
N VAL A 39 2.31 -8.54 2.68
CA VAL A 39 2.48 -7.07 2.66
C VAL A 39 1.36 -6.41 1.87
N THR A 40 0.81 -5.31 2.40
CA THR A 40 -0.16 -4.47 1.70
C THR A 40 -0.09 -3.00 2.15
N GLY A 41 -0.94 -2.15 1.59
CA GLY A 41 -1.11 -0.76 1.98
C GLY A 41 0.09 0.09 1.59
N PHE A 42 0.63 -0.08 0.38
CA PHE A 42 1.65 0.79 -0.20
C PHE A 42 1.13 2.19 -0.53
N ARG A 43 -0.20 2.37 -0.50
CA ARG A 43 -0.88 3.64 -0.76
C ARG A 43 -1.88 3.93 0.34
N GLY A 44 -2.04 5.21 0.68
CA GLY A 44 -3.06 5.61 1.65
C GLY A 44 -4.49 5.24 1.26
N TYR A 45 -4.84 5.18 -0.02
CA TYR A 45 -6.18 4.82 -0.48
C TYR A 45 -6.51 3.31 -0.36
N GLU A 46 -5.53 2.43 -0.11
CA GLU A 46 -5.71 0.97 -0.04
C GLU A 46 -6.36 0.48 1.25
N TYR A 47 -7.16 1.32 1.93
CA TYR A 47 -7.76 1.01 3.22
C TYR A 47 -8.56 -0.29 3.26
N SER A 48 -9.31 -0.58 2.19
CA SER A 48 -10.08 -1.83 2.11
C SER A 48 -9.16 -3.05 2.09
N LEU A 49 -7.99 -2.96 1.44
CA LEU A 49 -6.98 -4.02 1.44
C LEU A 49 -6.36 -4.17 2.84
N VAL A 50 -5.97 -3.06 3.46
CA VAL A 50 -5.45 -3.01 4.83
C VAL A 50 -6.45 -3.67 5.80
N SER A 51 -7.73 -3.30 5.71
CA SER A 51 -8.79 -3.88 6.54
C SER A 51 -8.95 -5.39 6.31
N GLY A 52 -8.88 -5.86 5.05
CA GLY A 52 -8.94 -7.28 4.71
C GLY A 52 -7.78 -8.08 5.33
N ILE A 53 -6.57 -7.55 5.26
CA ILE A 53 -5.37 -8.18 5.86
C ILE A 53 -5.42 -8.14 7.40
N LEU A 54 -5.94 -7.08 8.01
CA LEU A 54 -6.13 -7.05 9.47
C LEU A 54 -7.19 -8.06 9.94
N LYS A 55 -8.27 -8.26 9.17
CA LYS A 55 -9.22 -9.35 9.44
C LYS A 55 -8.58 -10.72 9.31
N LEU A 56 -7.63 -10.89 8.38
CA LEU A 56 -6.84 -12.11 8.27
C LEU A 56 -6.02 -12.34 9.55
N ALA A 57 -5.41 -11.31 10.13
CA ALA A 57 -4.71 -11.43 11.43
C ALA A 57 -5.63 -11.96 12.54
N ILE A 58 -6.89 -11.51 12.61
CA ILE A 58 -7.88 -12.02 13.57
C ILE A 58 -8.17 -13.51 13.31
N LEU A 59 -8.38 -13.90 12.05
CA LEU A 59 -8.61 -15.30 11.69
C LEU A 59 -7.41 -16.18 12.03
N LEU A 60 -6.20 -15.72 11.71
CA LEU A 60 -4.97 -16.40 12.09
C LEU A 60 -4.94 -16.57 13.60
N LYS A 61 -5.10 -15.52 14.40
CA LYS A 61 -5.07 -15.66 15.87
C LYS A 61 -6.05 -16.70 16.43
N ARG A 62 -7.25 -16.82 15.85
CA ARG A 62 -8.29 -17.75 16.33
C ARG A 62 -8.10 -19.19 15.82
N SER A 63 -7.58 -19.33 14.61
CA SER A 63 -7.62 -20.59 13.86
C SER A 63 -6.24 -21.00 13.33
N TYR A 64 -5.16 -20.42 13.86
CA TYR A 64 -3.79 -20.71 13.44
C TYR A 64 -3.48 -22.19 13.68
N LYS A 65 -3.16 -22.90 12.60
CA LYS A 65 -2.77 -24.32 12.62
C LYS A 65 -1.51 -24.59 11.78
N TYR A 66 -0.82 -23.54 11.35
CA TYR A 66 0.25 -23.65 10.36
C TYR A 66 1.60 -24.00 11.01
N GLY A 67 2.38 -24.86 10.36
CA GLY A 67 3.74 -25.23 10.79
C GLY A 67 4.84 -24.24 10.38
N PHE A 68 4.49 -23.03 9.93
CA PHE A 68 5.42 -22.05 9.36
C PHE A 68 5.11 -20.64 9.81
N THR A 69 6.11 -19.78 9.92
CA THR A 69 5.92 -18.42 10.43
C THR A 69 5.17 -17.55 9.41
N ILE A 70 4.09 -16.88 9.82
CA ILE A 70 3.47 -15.82 8.99
C ILE A 70 3.85 -14.46 9.58
N VAL A 71 4.55 -13.65 8.79
CA VAL A 71 4.82 -12.25 9.10
C VAL A 71 3.90 -11.38 8.25
N MET A 72 3.15 -10.49 8.89
CA MET A 72 2.18 -9.64 8.21
C MET A 72 2.52 -8.17 8.43
N VAL A 73 2.69 -7.42 7.35
CA VAL A 73 2.85 -5.97 7.32
C VAL A 73 1.60 -5.36 6.67
N PRO A 74 0.56 -5.03 7.46
CA PRO A 74 -0.75 -4.72 6.91
C PRO A 74 -0.86 -3.32 6.31
N CYS A 75 0.09 -2.42 6.54
CA CYS A 75 0.08 -1.08 5.93
C CYS A 75 1.49 -0.49 5.91
N ILE A 76 2.02 -0.20 4.72
CA ILE A 76 3.30 0.46 4.51
C ILE A 76 3.15 1.98 4.58
N ASP A 77 2.18 2.56 3.86
CA ASP A 77 1.85 3.99 3.86
C ASP A 77 0.94 4.37 5.03
N VAL A 78 1.43 4.17 6.26
CA VAL A 78 0.65 4.46 7.48
C VAL A 78 0.23 5.93 7.54
N ASN A 79 1.03 6.85 7.01
CA ASN A 79 0.69 8.27 7.02
C ASN A 79 -0.40 8.57 5.98
N GLY A 80 -0.26 8.08 4.75
CA GLY A 80 -1.30 8.19 3.72
C GLY A 80 -2.64 7.60 4.16
N LEU A 81 -2.62 6.45 4.84
CA LEU A 81 -3.84 5.79 5.35
C LEU A 81 -4.53 6.61 6.45
N ASN A 82 -3.72 7.28 7.26
CA ASN A 82 -4.17 8.08 8.38
C ASN A 82 -4.75 9.44 7.97
N GLY A 83 -4.52 9.84 6.73
CA GLY A 83 -5.04 11.07 6.14
C GLY A 83 -4.24 12.31 6.53
N LEU A 84 -4.58 13.43 5.90
CA LEU A 84 -3.91 14.71 6.08
C LEU A 84 -3.94 15.21 7.53
N GLY A 85 -4.95 14.83 8.31
CA GLY A 85 -5.04 15.13 9.75
C GLY A 85 -3.80 14.76 10.58
N HIS A 86 -2.97 13.84 10.11
CA HIS A 86 -1.71 13.44 10.77
C HIS A 86 -0.46 14.19 10.34
N ILE A 87 -0.48 14.91 9.22
CA ILE A 87 0.65 15.74 8.77
C ILE A 87 0.65 17.10 9.48
N LEU A 88 -0.54 17.58 9.85
CA LEU A 88 -0.80 18.95 10.30
C LEU A 88 -0.34 19.33 11.71
N PRO A 89 -0.20 18.42 12.69
CA PRO A 89 0.26 18.80 14.03
C PRO A 89 1.71 19.32 14.10
N ALA A 90 2.45 19.35 12.97
CA ALA A 90 3.80 19.88 12.85
C ALA A 90 3.87 21.26 12.15
N MET A 91 2.74 21.97 12.01
CA MET A 91 2.70 23.32 11.44
C MET A 91 2.92 24.36 12.55
N SER A 92 3.96 25.19 12.43
CA SER A 92 4.38 26.11 13.50
C SER A 92 3.45 27.31 13.69
N GLU A 93 2.54 27.63 12.75
CA GLU A 93 1.63 28.77 12.88
C GLU A 93 0.23 28.48 12.30
N LYS A 94 -0.79 28.54 13.19
CA LYS A 94 -2.23 28.83 12.97
C LYS A 94 -2.99 28.26 11.75
N LEU A 95 -2.55 27.20 11.07
CA LEU A 95 -3.43 26.45 10.16
C LEU A 95 -4.10 25.29 10.91
N ASP A 96 -5.37 25.47 11.29
CA ASP A 96 -6.19 24.37 11.79
C ASP A 96 -6.68 23.46 10.64
N LEU A 97 -7.19 22.28 10.99
CA LEU A 97 -7.70 21.30 10.02
C LEU A 97 -8.76 21.91 9.10
N THR A 98 -9.57 22.83 9.63
CA THR A 98 -10.63 23.54 8.91
C THR A 98 -10.05 24.47 7.85
N SER A 99 -9.02 25.23 8.19
CA SER A 99 -8.33 26.16 7.29
C SER A 99 -7.57 25.41 6.20
N LEU A 100 -6.93 24.29 6.54
CA LEU A 100 -6.34 23.43 5.53
C LEU A 100 -7.41 22.81 4.64
N ASN A 101 -8.48 22.24 5.20
CA ASN A 101 -9.56 21.67 4.40
C ASN A 101 -10.19 22.73 3.50
N TYR A 102 -10.32 23.98 3.96
CA TYR A 102 -10.79 25.10 3.14
C TYR A 102 -9.80 25.46 2.02
N VAL A 103 -8.49 25.52 2.31
CA VAL A 103 -7.45 25.73 1.29
C VAL A 103 -7.44 24.57 0.29
N LEU A 104 -7.53 23.32 0.76
CA LEU A 104 -7.56 22.13 -0.07
C LEU A 104 -8.84 22.06 -0.92
N GLU A 105 -9.99 22.38 -0.33
CA GLU A 105 -11.29 22.39 -0.99
C GLU A 105 -11.34 23.50 -2.05
N GLY A 106 -10.93 24.73 -1.69
CA GLY A 106 -10.80 25.85 -2.61
C GLY A 106 -9.82 25.56 -3.75
N CYS A 107 -8.64 25.02 -3.45
CA CYS A 107 -7.65 24.67 -4.46
C CYS A 107 -8.09 23.50 -5.34
N SER A 108 -8.80 22.51 -4.79
CA SER A 108 -9.35 21.41 -5.58
C SER A 108 -10.45 21.86 -6.53
N ARG A 109 -11.14 22.96 -6.21
CA ARG A 109 -12.11 23.60 -7.10
C ARG A 109 -11.41 24.42 -8.19
N GLU A 110 -10.36 25.17 -7.85
CA GLU A 110 -9.59 26.02 -8.79
C GLU A 110 -8.76 25.23 -9.82
N VAL A 111 -8.37 24.00 -9.51
CA VAL A 111 -7.70 23.11 -10.45
C VAL A 111 -8.78 22.46 -11.34
N GLU A 112 -9.28 23.18 -12.34
CA GLU A 112 -10.47 22.76 -13.11
C GLU A 112 -10.19 21.77 -14.25
N SER A 113 -8.92 21.52 -14.61
CA SER A 113 -8.57 20.73 -15.79
C SER A 113 -7.73 19.49 -15.49
N ILE A 114 -7.98 18.42 -16.27
CA ILE A 114 -7.13 17.23 -16.36
C ILE A 114 -5.72 17.69 -16.71
N GLY A 115 -4.80 17.61 -15.74
CA GLY A 115 -3.40 17.92 -15.95
C GLY A 115 -2.90 19.26 -15.39
N SER A 116 -3.65 19.99 -14.56
CA SER A 116 -3.06 21.07 -13.73
C SER A 116 -2.89 20.58 -12.28
N PHE A 117 -1.81 20.98 -11.61
CA PHE A 117 -1.61 20.71 -10.17
C PHE A 117 -1.05 21.94 -9.47
N LYS A 118 -1.28 22.03 -8.15
CA LYS A 118 -0.69 23.04 -7.28
C LYS A 118 0.25 22.39 -6.28
N VAL A 119 1.42 22.99 -6.07
CA VAL A 119 2.45 22.51 -5.14
C VAL A 119 2.50 23.42 -3.93
N TYR A 120 2.41 22.84 -2.74
CA TYR A 120 2.52 23.53 -1.46
C TYR A 120 3.66 22.92 -0.65
N MET A 121 4.59 23.74 -0.18
CA MET A 121 5.61 23.30 0.76
C MET A 121 5.12 23.61 2.18
N LEU A 122 5.01 22.57 3.00
CA LEU A 122 4.73 22.71 4.42
C LEU A 122 6.02 23.03 5.18
N ILE A 123 5.88 23.69 6.32
CA ILE A 123 7.00 24.16 7.16
C ILE A 123 7.88 23.01 7.67
N ASN A 124 7.33 21.80 7.77
CA ASN A 124 8.06 20.58 8.13
C ASN A 124 8.81 19.93 6.93
N GLY A 125 8.91 20.64 5.80
CA GLY A 125 9.55 20.16 4.59
C GLY A 125 8.73 19.12 3.82
N VAL A 126 7.45 18.90 4.13
CA VAL A 126 6.58 18.03 3.32
C VAL A 126 6.02 18.83 2.15
N ILE A 127 6.19 18.31 0.92
CA ILE A 127 5.50 18.87 -0.25
C ILE A 127 4.14 18.22 -0.38
N VAL A 128 3.08 19.03 -0.47
CA VAL A 128 1.73 18.60 -0.81
C VAL A 128 1.44 19.02 -2.24
N VAL A 129 1.15 18.04 -3.09
CA VAL A 129 0.72 18.27 -4.48
C VAL A 129 -0.77 18.01 -4.58
N LEU A 130 -1.52 19.05 -4.95
CA LEU A 130 -2.97 19.00 -5.14
C LEU A 130 -3.28 18.93 -6.62
N SER A 131 -4.08 17.94 -7.04
CA SER A 131 -4.57 17.83 -8.41
C SER A 131 -6.04 17.42 -8.41
N ARG A 132 -6.81 17.89 -9.39
CA ARG A 132 -8.17 17.43 -9.66
C ARG A 132 -8.17 16.38 -10.78
N MET A 133 -9.23 15.57 -10.78
CA MET A 133 -9.67 14.69 -11.87
C MET A 133 -8.66 13.65 -12.32
N PHE A 134 -8.71 12.50 -11.66
CA PHE A 134 -8.13 11.25 -12.14
C PHE A 134 -8.98 10.05 -11.70
N SER A 135 -9.25 9.15 -12.63
CA SER A 135 -10.16 8.01 -12.44
C SER A 135 -9.42 6.70 -12.19
N SER A 136 -8.08 6.71 -12.23
CA SER A 136 -7.24 5.51 -12.22
C SER A 136 -5.96 5.68 -11.39
N VAL A 137 -5.31 4.55 -11.08
CA VAL A 137 -4.01 4.51 -10.40
C VAL A 137 -2.88 5.04 -11.30
N ASP A 138 -2.97 4.83 -12.62
CA ASP A 138 -1.96 5.29 -13.61
C ASP A 138 -1.77 6.81 -13.60
N ASP A 139 -2.79 7.50 -13.13
CA ASP A 139 -2.77 8.94 -13.04
C ASP A 139 -1.86 9.47 -11.93
N TYR A 140 -1.61 8.70 -10.86
CA TYR A 140 -0.57 9.06 -9.88
C TYR A 140 0.81 9.04 -10.53
N THR A 141 1.07 8.06 -11.42
CA THR A 141 2.33 7.97 -12.18
C THR A 141 2.48 9.13 -13.15
N LYS A 142 1.40 9.50 -13.87
CA LYS A 142 1.41 10.68 -14.75
C LYS A 142 1.66 11.97 -13.95
N LEU A 143 0.99 12.14 -12.82
CA LEU A 143 1.16 13.29 -11.94
C LEU A 143 2.61 13.39 -11.43
N ARG A 144 3.22 12.27 -11.04
CA ARG A 144 4.63 12.22 -10.66
C ARG A 144 5.55 12.65 -11.81
N ASN A 145 5.33 12.10 -13.00
CA ASN A 145 6.20 12.38 -14.14
C ASN A 145 6.08 13.84 -14.57
N LYS A 146 4.86 14.37 -14.61
CA LYS A 146 4.61 15.79 -14.89
C LYS A 146 5.23 16.70 -13.83
N LEU A 147 5.11 16.33 -12.55
CA LEU A 147 5.82 17.02 -11.48
C LEU A 147 7.33 17.01 -11.74
N LEU A 148 7.94 15.85 -12.01
CA LEU A 148 9.37 15.76 -12.31
C LEU A 148 9.80 16.60 -13.52
N GLU A 149 8.95 16.74 -14.54
CA GLU A 149 9.19 17.62 -15.68
C GLU A 149 9.18 19.09 -15.26
N GLU A 150 8.13 19.54 -14.57
CA GLU A 150 8.04 20.93 -14.07
C GLU A 150 9.16 21.26 -13.07
N LEU A 151 9.57 20.30 -12.25
CA LEU A 151 10.66 20.44 -11.27
C LEU A 151 12.03 20.69 -11.92
N LYS A 152 12.28 20.09 -13.10
CA LYS A 152 13.53 20.33 -13.87
C LYS A 152 13.59 21.75 -14.42
N GLU A 153 12.44 22.35 -14.72
CA GLU A 153 12.38 23.68 -15.32
C GLU A 153 12.39 24.81 -14.27
N SER A 154 11.99 24.53 -13.02
CA SER A 154 11.59 25.55 -12.05
C SER A 154 12.58 25.85 -10.89
N LYS A 155 13.85 25.41 -10.94
CA LYS A 155 14.82 25.46 -9.81
C LYS A 155 14.36 24.71 -8.54
N VAL A 156 13.25 23.97 -8.60
CA VAL A 156 12.68 23.22 -7.48
C VAL A 156 13.50 21.96 -7.15
N GLU A 157 14.50 21.62 -7.96
CA GLU A 157 15.51 20.61 -7.65
C GLU A 157 16.21 20.88 -6.30
N GLU A 158 16.45 22.14 -5.93
CA GLU A 158 16.95 22.52 -4.60
C GLU A 158 15.95 22.24 -3.48
N TRP A 159 14.64 22.28 -3.76
CA TRP A 159 13.61 21.94 -2.78
C TRP A 159 13.58 20.44 -2.56
N LEU A 160 13.62 19.62 -3.62
CA LEU A 160 13.69 18.15 -3.48
C LEU A 160 14.94 17.66 -2.75
N ASN A 161 16.08 18.35 -2.94
CA ASN A 161 17.33 18.01 -2.24
C ASN A 161 17.26 18.31 -0.73
N ASN A 162 16.36 19.19 -0.29
CA ASN A 162 16.13 19.54 1.11
C ASN A 162 14.88 18.87 1.72
N ILE A 163 14.16 18.04 0.96
CA ILE A 163 12.83 17.53 1.31
C ILE A 163 12.80 16.00 1.30
N GLY A 164 12.44 15.41 2.44
CA GLY A 164 12.39 13.95 2.61
C GLY A 164 11.12 13.28 2.06
N ARG A 165 10.02 14.02 1.80
CA ARG A 165 8.72 13.41 1.42
C ARG A 165 7.82 14.34 0.61
N VAL A 166 7.20 13.75 -0.41
CA VAL A 166 6.15 14.36 -1.23
C VAL A 166 4.83 13.60 -1.03
N VAL A 167 3.73 14.33 -0.96
CA VAL A 167 2.39 13.82 -0.68
C VAL A 167 1.47 14.23 -1.81
N PHE A 168 0.91 13.25 -2.51
CA PHE A 168 -0.07 13.49 -3.57
C PHE A 168 -1.48 13.38 -3.00
N TYR A 169 -2.17 14.49 -3.00
CA TYR A 169 -3.58 14.58 -2.65
C TYR A 169 -4.40 14.75 -3.93
N ILE A 170 -5.19 13.73 -4.24
CA ILE A 170 -6.02 13.71 -5.45
C ILE A 170 -7.47 13.76 -5.02
N ASN A 171 -8.16 14.83 -5.43
CA ASN A 171 -9.62 14.87 -5.35
C ASN A 171 -10.20 14.16 -6.60
N SER A 172 -10.80 13.00 -6.38
CA SER A 172 -11.41 12.15 -7.43
C SER A 172 -12.83 11.79 -7.01
N ASP A 173 -13.86 12.03 -7.83
CA ASP A 173 -15.25 11.73 -7.47
C ASP A 173 -15.47 10.26 -7.04
N LYS A 174 -14.65 9.35 -7.60
CA LYS A 174 -14.66 7.91 -7.29
C LYS A 174 -14.02 7.59 -5.94
N TYR A 175 -12.99 8.31 -5.53
CA TYR A 175 -12.17 7.99 -4.35
C TYR A 175 -12.34 8.97 -3.19
N TRP A 176 -12.76 10.20 -3.44
CA TRP A 176 -13.06 11.23 -2.45
C TRP A 176 -14.16 10.77 -1.50
N LYS A 177 -15.29 10.30 -2.05
CA LYS A 177 -16.42 9.79 -1.25
C LYS A 177 -16.10 8.49 -0.51
N LEU A 178 -15.20 7.66 -1.04
CA LEU A 178 -14.85 6.35 -0.46
C LEU A 178 -13.69 6.41 0.54
N TYR A 179 -12.74 7.32 0.33
CA TYR A 179 -11.42 7.31 0.99
C TYR A 179 -11.01 8.66 1.59
N GLY A 180 -11.83 9.71 1.50
CA GLY A 180 -11.68 10.94 2.28
C GLY A 180 -10.33 11.63 2.13
N ASP A 181 -9.79 12.14 3.24
CA ASP A 181 -8.54 12.92 3.36
C ASP A 181 -7.24 12.11 3.17
N ARG A 182 -7.32 10.91 2.59
CA ARG A 182 -6.16 10.02 2.36
C ARG A 182 -5.38 10.45 1.13
N TYR A 183 -4.09 10.12 1.15
CA TYR A 183 -3.15 10.57 0.12
C TYR A 183 -2.12 9.49 -0.20
N VAL A 184 -1.34 9.70 -1.26
CA VAL A 184 -0.23 8.81 -1.64
C VAL A 184 1.11 9.45 -1.30
N SER A 185 1.95 8.72 -0.57
CA SER A 185 3.31 9.17 -0.27
C SER A 185 4.30 8.80 -1.38
N LEU A 186 5.21 9.74 -1.68
CA LEU A 186 6.45 9.53 -2.43
C LEU A 186 7.62 9.98 -1.58
N GLU A 187 8.78 9.36 -1.78
CA GLU A 187 10.02 9.79 -1.15
C GLU A 187 11.10 10.05 -2.20
N SER A 188 11.92 11.06 -1.94
CA SER A 188 13.07 11.40 -2.76
C SER A 188 14.24 10.49 -2.39
N VAL A 189 14.73 9.69 -3.33
CA VAL A 189 15.89 8.82 -3.16
C VAL A 189 16.79 8.93 -4.38
N ASN A 190 18.04 9.34 -4.17
CA ASN A 190 19.05 9.49 -5.23
C ASN A 190 18.54 10.34 -6.42
N GLY A 191 17.88 11.45 -6.14
CA GLY A 191 17.31 12.35 -7.17
C GLY A 191 16.07 11.79 -7.89
N LYS A 192 15.48 10.68 -7.41
CA LYS A 192 14.23 10.12 -7.95
C LYS A 192 13.11 10.26 -6.92
N LEU A 193 11.93 10.65 -7.38
CA LEU A 193 10.70 10.53 -6.60
C LEU A 193 10.14 9.13 -6.79
N LEU A 194 10.10 8.36 -5.72
CA LEU A 194 9.65 6.97 -5.75
C LEU A 194 8.47 6.76 -4.83
N PHE A 195 7.54 5.99 -5.33
CA PHE A 195 6.45 5.44 -4.55
C PHE A 195 6.95 4.37 -3.57
N LEU A 196 6.18 4.08 -2.51
CA LEU A 196 6.63 3.11 -1.50
C LEU A 196 6.75 1.66 -2.03
N ASP A 197 5.94 1.26 -3.00
CA ASP A 197 6.11 -0.03 -3.67
C ASP A 197 7.39 -0.08 -4.52
N GLU A 198 7.73 1.01 -5.21
CA GLU A 198 8.99 1.15 -5.93
C GLU A 198 10.20 1.18 -4.98
N LEU A 199 10.06 1.83 -3.81
CA LEU A 199 11.11 1.81 -2.77
C LEU A 199 11.34 0.40 -2.26
N ALA A 200 10.30 -0.40 -2.03
CA ALA A 200 10.45 -1.80 -1.61
C ALA A 200 11.25 -2.64 -2.64
N SER A 201 11.11 -2.31 -3.93
CA SER A 201 11.85 -2.92 -5.04
C SER A 201 13.25 -2.35 -5.27
N LEU A 202 13.53 -1.14 -4.79
CA LEU A 202 14.83 -0.50 -4.97
C LEU A 202 15.85 -1.04 -3.96
N ASN A 203 16.81 -1.83 -4.43
CA ASN A 203 17.93 -2.32 -3.62
C ASN A 203 18.64 -1.16 -2.88
N GLY A 204 18.84 -1.34 -1.57
CA GLY A 204 19.51 -0.35 -0.72
C GLY A 204 18.60 0.77 -0.19
N SER A 205 17.36 0.87 -0.66
CA SER A 205 16.38 1.78 -0.04
C SER A 205 16.13 1.39 1.43
N TRP A 206 15.67 2.32 2.27
CA TRP A 206 15.37 1.99 3.66
C TRP A 206 14.27 0.93 3.77
N LEU A 207 13.23 1.00 2.92
CA LEU A 207 12.11 0.07 2.97
C LEU A 207 12.53 -1.33 2.51
N ASN A 208 13.32 -1.41 1.44
CA ASN A 208 13.92 -2.65 0.99
C ASN A 208 14.80 -3.28 2.09
N ARG A 209 15.69 -2.50 2.71
CA ARG A 209 16.55 -2.98 3.82
C ARG A 209 15.73 -3.50 4.99
N VAL A 210 14.73 -2.75 5.42
CA VAL A 210 13.91 -3.09 6.58
C VAL A 210 13.04 -4.33 6.31
N LEU A 211 12.47 -4.48 5.11
CA LEU A 211 11.78 -5.70 4.71
C LEU A 211 12.74 -6.90 4.64
N ASN A 212 13.94 -6.72 4.07
CA ASN A 212 14.98 -7.76 4.01
C ASN A 212 15.44 -8.22 5.40
N ASN A 213 15.48 -7.32 6.37
CA ASN A 213 15.76 -7.69 7.76
C ASN A 213 14.67 -8.61 8.33
N ILE A 214 13.39 -8.35 8.04
CA ILE A 214 12.31 -9.27 8.41
C ILE A 214 12.45 -10.61 7.69
N ILE A 215 12.73 -10.57 6.40
CA ILE A 215 12.88 -11.76 5.56
C ILE A 215 13.96 -12.68 6.13
N SER A 216 15.12 -12.12 6.45
CA SER A 216 16.22 -12.86 7.09
C SER A 216 15.86 -13.33 8.49
N LYS A 217 15.29 -12.45 9.34
CA LYS A 217 14.97 -12.75 10.75
C LYS A 217 13.98 -13.91 10.91
N TYR A 218 13.01 -14.03 10.01
CA TYR A 218 11.94 -15.03 10.10
C TYR A 218 12.05 -16.12 9.03
N ASN A 219 13.21 -16.24 8.37
CA ASN A 219 13.47 -17.16 7.26
C ASN A 219 12.31 -17.21 6.25
N ILE A 220 11.92 -16.04 5.73
CA ILE A 220 10.80 -15.92 4.80
C ILE A 220 11.22 -16.49 3.44
N ASN A 221 10.50 -17.51 2.96
CA ASN A 221 10.70 -18.12 1.64
C ASN A 221 9.62 -17.71 0.63
N PHE A 222 8.46 -17.24 1.11
CA PHE A 222 7.34 -16.84 0.27
C PHE A 222 6.86 -15.44 0.63
N ALA A 223 6.45 -14.64 -0.36
CA ALA A 223 5.82 -13.35 -0.13
C ALA A 223 4.51 -13.21 -0.90
N ILE A 224 3.45 -12.79 -0.21
CA ILE A 224 2.19 -12.38 -0.80
C ILE A 224 2.14 -10.86 -0.74
N ILE A 225 2.07 -10.20 -1.90
CA ILE A 225 1.99 -8.75 -1.98
C ILE A 225 0.65 -8.34 -2.58
N VAL A 226 -0.19 -7.70 -1.78
CA VAL A 226 -1.54 -7.27 -2.18
C VAL A 226 -1.55 -5.76 -2.40
N ARG A 227 -1.92 -5.33 -3.61
CA ARG A 227 -1.95 -3.92 -4.03
C ARG A 227 -3.20 -3.62 -4.85
N GLU A 228 -3.58 -2.35 -4.93
CA GLU A 228 -4.58 -1.87 -5.88
C GLU A 228 -3.86 -1.16 -7.04
N TYR A 229 -3.95 -1.72 -8.25
CA TYR A 229 -3.44 -1.13 -9.50
C TYR A 229 -4.60 -0.70 -10.42
N SER A 230 -4.25 -0.08 -11.55
CA SER A 230 -5.13 0.56 -12.55
C SER A 230 -6.53 -0.06 -12.72
N GLY A 231 -7.53 0.80 -12.95
CA GLY A 231 -8.90 0.36 -13.25
C GLY A 231 -9.69 -0.27 -12.08
N SER A 232 -9.31 -0.01 -10.82
CA SER A 232 -9.85 -0.69 -9.63
C SER A 232 -9.49 -2.18 -9.55
N THR A 233 -8.29 -2.54 -9.96
CA THR A 233 -7.84 -3.94 -9.95
C THR A 233 -7.11 -4.24 -8.64
N ILE A 234 -7.49 -5.30 -7.94
CA ILE A 234 -6.68 -5.84 -6.84
C ILE A 234 -5.66 -6.80 -7.47
N THR A 235 -4.39 -6.45 -7.35
CA THR A 235 -3.26 -7.25 -7.84
C THR A 235 -2.61 -7.96 -6.67
N ILE A 236 -2.53 -9.28 -6.76
CA ILE A 236 -1.87 -10.11 -5.75
C ILE A 236 -0.67 -10.79 -6.40
N ASN A 237 0.51 -10.52 -5.86
CA ASN A 237 1.76 -11.10 -6.32
C ASN A 237 2.18 -12.22 -5.38
N VAL A 238 2.46 -13.39 -5.92
CA VAL A 238 2.90 -14.59 -5.19
C VAL A 238 4.12 -15.22 -5.87
N PRO A 239 4.93 -16.03 -5.18
CA PRO A 239 6.08 -16.70 -5.79
C PRO A 239 5.67 -17.72 -6.86
N ASP A 240 6.44 -17.85 -7.94
CA ASP A 240 6.21 -18.78 -9.06
C ASP A 240 6.45 -20.25 -8.71
N LEU A 241 7.10 -20.56 -7.58
CA LEU A 241 7.05 -21.91 -7.00
C LEU A 241 5.60 -22.34 -6.71
N LEU A 242 4.70 -21.38 -6.57
CA LEU A 242 3.26 -21.60 -6.50
C LEU A 242 2.60 -21.48 -7.88
N SER A 243 3.30 -21.71 -8.99
CA SER A 243 2.78 -21.67 -10.37
C SER A 243 1.58 -22.59 -10.60
N ASN A 244 1.39 -23.60 -9.75
CA ASN A 244 0.14 -24.37 -9.68
C ASN A 244 -1.09 -23.54 -9.30
N ILE A 245 -0.92 -22.37 -8.69
CA ILE A 245 -1.96 -21.34 -8.45
C ILE A 245 -2.37 -20.67 -9.78
N ALA A 246 -1.48 -20.61 -10.76
CA ALA A 246 -1.80 -20.20 -12.13
C ALA A 246 -2.43 -21.33 -12.96
N SER A 247 -2.65 -22.52 -12.39
CA SER A 247 -3.39 -23.57 -13.10
C SER A 247 -4.82 -23.09 -13.40
N PRO A 248 -5.39 -23.45 -14.56
CA PRO A 248 -6.79 -23.14 -14.89
C PRO A 248 -7.78 -23.59 -13.82
N HIS A 249 -7.45 -24.63 -13.05
CA HIS A 249 -8.28 -25.12 -11.95
C HIS A 249 -8.30 -24.14 -10.75
N MET A 250 -7.15 -23.62 -10.35
CA MET A 250 -7.06 -22.64 -9.27
C MET A 250 -7.71 -21.31 -9.66
N VAL A 251 -7.57 -20.89 -10.92
CA VAL A 251 -8.29 -19.72 -11.45
C VAL A 251 -9.81 -19.93 -11.35
N LYS A 252 -10.32 -21.10 -11.77
CA LYS A 252 -11.75 -21.44 -11.63
C LYS A 252 -12.21 -21.44 -10.17
N ILE A 253 -11.40 -21.92 -9.23
CA ILE A 253 -11.72 -21.86 -7.79
C ILE A 253 -11.80 -20.41 -7.31
N ILE A 254 -10.83 -19.56 -7.69
CA ILE A 254 -10.85 -18.15 -7.30
C ILE A 254 -12.08 -17.47 -7.92
N GLN A 255 -12.33 -17.64 -9.23
CA GLN A 255 -13.47 -17.06 -9.93
C GLN A 255 -14.80 -17.51 -9.32
N SER A 256 -15.01 -18.80 -9.12
CA SER A 256 -16.26 -19.34 -8.52
C SER A 256 -16.52 -18.82 -7.12
N ARG A 257 -15.48 -18.54 -6.33
CA ARG A 257 -15.63 -18.08 -4.94
C ARG A 257 -15.70 -16.57 -4.80
N VAL A 258 -15.02 -15.83 -5.68
CA VAL A 258 -15.01 -14.37 -5.67
C VAL A 258 -16.17 -13.81 -6.51
N GLY A 259 -16.70 -14.58 -7.45
CA GLY A 259 -17.79 -14.19 -8.34
C GLY A 259 -17.38 -13.18 -9.42
N VAL A 260 -16.08 -13.01 -9.66
CA VAL A 260 -15.54 -12.08 -10.66
C VAL A 260 -14.46 -12.76 -11.49
N ASP A 261 -14.28 -12.28 -12.71
CA ASP A 261 -13.20 -12.75 -13.58
C ASP A 261 -11.85 -12.51 -12.95
N VAL A 262 -10.93 -13.46 -13.06
CA VAL A 262 -9.59 -13.36 -12.50
C VAL A 262 -8.61 -13.59 -13.64
N VAL A 263 -7.64 -12.70 -13.78
CA VAL A 263 -6.60 -12.81 -14.80
C VAL A 263 -5.31 -13.18 -14.10
N VAL A 264 -4.71 -14.31 -14.48
CA VAL A 264 -3.42 -14.72 -13.95
C VAL A 264 -2.34 -14.53 -15.00
N ARG A 265 -1.24 -13.88 -14.61
CA ARG A 265 -0.12 -13.54 -15.48
C ARG A 265 1.19 -13.87 -14.77
N GLN A 266 2.18 -14.37 -15.51
CA GLN A 266 3.54 -14.42 -15.00
C GLN A 266 4.21 -13.06 -15.21
N CYS A 267 4.89 -12.57 -14.19
CA CYS A 267 5.66 -11.34 -14.26
C CYS A 267 6.89 -11.45 -13.36
N ASN A 268 7.86 -10.57 -13.57
CA ASN A 268 9.02 -10.47 -12.69
C ASN A 268 8.90 -9.19 -11.87
N ILE A 269 8.55 -9.32 -10.59
CA ILE A 269 8.57 -8.21 -9.64
C ILE A 269 9.76 -8.39 -8.72
N GLY A 270 10.65 -7.40 -8.72
CA GLY A 270 11.74 -7.34 -7.75
C GLY A 270 11.21 -7.01 -6.37
N LEU A 271 11.04 -8.01 -5.51
CA LEU A 271 11.03 -7.86 -4.06
C LEU A 271 11.89 -9.01 -3.49
N LEU A 272 12.49 -8.83 -2.30
CA LEU A 272 13.26 -9.86 -1.55
C LEU A 272 14.72 -10.11 -1.98
N ASN A 273 15.39 -9.25 -2.75
CA ASN A 273 16.76 -9.50 -3.29
C ASN A 273 16.93 -10.82 -4.08
N SER A 274 15.85 -11.58 -4.26
CA SER A 274 15.80 -12.83 -5.00
C SER A 274 15.06 -12.57 -6.30
N LYS A 275 15.61 -13.05 -7.41
CA LYS A 275 14.88 -13.22 -8.67
C LYS A 275 13.84 -14.34 -8.50
N VAL A 276 12.92 -14.18 -7.56
CA VAL A 276 11.77 -15.05 -7.46
C VAL A 276 10.85 -14.61 -8.58
N ASN A 277 10.72 -15.46 -9.61
CA ASN A 277 9.65 -15.30 -10.57
C ASN A 277 8.34 -15.15 -9.79
N THR A 278 7.47 -14.22 -10.20
CA THR A 278 6.21 -13.96 -9.51
C THR A 278 5.02 -14.27 -10.40
N VAL A 279 3.98 -14.84 -9.81
CA VAL A 279 2.66 -14.94 -10.43
C VAL A 279 1.84 -13.77 -9.94
N THR A 280 1.28 -13.00 -10.87
CA THR A 280 0.29 -11.97 -10.62
C THR A 280 -1.10 -12.54 -10.80
N ILE A 281 -1.95 -12.30 -9.81
CA ILE A 281 -3.39 -12.56 -9.86
C ILE A 281 -4.08 -11.20 -9.85
N ASP A 282 -4.61 -10.80 -11.00
CA ASP A 282 -5.35 -9.56 -11.21
C ASP A 282 -6.85 -9.84 -11.05
N ILE A 283 -7.48 -9.09 -10.15
CA ILE A 283 -8.90 -9.20 -9.84
C ILE A 283 -9.53 -7.83 -10.15
N PRO A 284 -10.13 -7.65 -11.34
CA PRO A 284 -10.85 -6.44 -11.69
C PRO A 284 -12.01 -6.29 -10.71
N PHE A 285 -12.12 -5.12 -10.09
CA PHE A 285 -13.11 -4.92 -9.05
C PHE A 285 -13.86 -3.59 -9.21
N MET A 286 -15.07 -3.65 -9.74
CA MET A 286 -15.95 -2.48 -9.89
C MET A 286 -17.00 -2.41 -8.76
N TYR A 287 -16.59 -2.36 -7.49
CA TYR A 287 -17.57 -2.33 -6.38
C TYR A 287 -17.11 -1.54 -5.15
N GLU A 288 -18.10 -1.29 -4.28
CA GLU A 288 -18.03 -0.62 -2.97
C GLU A 288 -16.99 -1.26 -2.01
N SER A 289 -16.51 -0.45 -1.05
CA SER A 289 -15.39 -0.77 -0.13
C SER A 289 -15.54 -2.08 0.67
N LYS A 290 -16.78 -2.49 1.00
CA LYS A 290 -17.04 -3.72 1.79
C LYS A 290 -16.63 -4.99 1.05
N GLN A 291 -16.93 -5.08 -0.25
CA GLN A 291 -16.62 -6.28 -1.02
C GLN A 291 -15.12 -6.45 -1.24
N LYS A 292 -14.39 -5.36 -1.51
CA LYS A 292 -12.91 -5.37 -1.58
C LYS A 292 -12.28 -5.98 -0.34
N THR A 293 -12.76 -5.57 0.84
CA THR A 293 -12.29 -6.08 2.13
C THR A 293 -12.47 -7.61 2.23
N SER A 294 -13.65 -8.11 1.88
CA SER A 294 -13.97 -9.54 1.94
C SER A 294 -13.12 -10.36 0.97
N ILE A 295 -12.86 -9.85 -0.23
CA ILE A 295 -12.07 -10.54 -1.25
C ILE A 295 -10.61 -10.60 -0.88
N THR A 296 -10.04 -9.48 -0.41
CA THR A 296 -8.67 -9.46 0.10
C THR A 296 -8.48 -10.47 1.22
N LEU A 297 -9.41 -10.53 2.19
CA LEU A 297 -9.41 -11.52 3.27
C LEU A 297 -9.46 -12.95 2.71
N TYR A 298 -10.42 -13.21 1.82
CA TYR A 298 -10.71 -14.53 1.29
C TYR A 298 -9.51 -15.10 0.51
N ILE A 299 -8.96 -14.33 -0.43
CA ILE A 299 -7.85 -14.79 -1.26
C ILE A 299 -6.57 -14.91 -0.45
N SER A 300 -6.28 -13.95 0.43
CA SER A 300 -5.08 -14.03 1.28
C SER A 300 -5.15 -15.24 2.21
N SER A 301 -6.32 -15.58 2.76
CA SER A 301 -6.52 -16.81 3.55
C SER A 301 -6.32 -18.07 2.71
N MET A 302 -6.86 -18.10 1.49
CA MET A 302 -6.70 -19.24 0.59
C MET A 302 -5.23 -19.46 0.21
N LEU A 303 -4.49 -18.39 -0.11
CA LEU A 303 -3.07 -18.45 -0.42
C LEU A 303 -2.24 -18.94 0.78
N CYS A 304 -2.55 -18.48 2.00
CA CYS A 304 -1.90 -19.00 3.21
C CYS A 304 -2.12 -20.52 3.37
N ASN A 305 -3.34 -21.01 3.11
CA ASN A 305 -3.62 -22.45 3.14
C ASN A 305 -2.87 -23.22 2.05
N ILE A 306 -2.78 -22.69 0.84
CA ILE A 306 -2.02 -23.35 -0.23
C ILE A 306 -0.55 -23.44 0.17
N ILE A 307 0.05 -22.32 0.60
CA ILE A 307 1.45 -22.31 1.03
C ILE A 307 1.68 -23.29 2.18
N ALA A 308 0.72 -23.44 3.10
CA ALA A 308 0.78 -24.44 4.17
C ALA A 308 0.94 -25.88 3.69
N HIS A 309 0.45 -26.20 2.49
CA HIS A 309 0.60 -27.53 1.89
C HIS A 309 1.92 -27.69 1.13
N TYR A 310 2.62 -26.60 0.82
CA TYR A 310 3.92 -26.61 0.12
C TYR A 310 5.12 -26.48 1.06
N ILE A 311 4.91 -25.95 2.27
CA ILE A 311 5.93 -25.83 3.32
C ILE A 311 5.96 -27.11 4.15
#